data_AF-A0A3E0KLK0-F1
#
_entry.id   AF-A0A3E0KLK0-F1
#
_cell.length_a   1.000
_cell.length_b   1.000
_cell.length_c   1.000
_cell.angle_alpha   90.00
_cell.angle_beta   90.00
_cell.angle_gamma   90.00
#
_symmetry.space_group_name_H-M   'P 1'
#
loop_
_entity.id
_entity.type
_entity.pdbx_description
1 polymer ?
#
loop_
_entity_poly.entity_id
_entity_poly.type
_entity_poly.pdbx_seq_one_letter_code
_entity_poly.pdbx_strand_id
1 'polypeptide(L)' 'MARPGQAYAGVTLDRHYVPPRYPDAYPEGSPVEFYDQETAEEALAAAERIIAAVERWAEQYLYGEDGGE' A
#
# COMPACT_ATOMS: atom_id res chain seq x y z
N MET A 1 7.37 17.18 5.75
CA MET A 1 6.11 17.42 4.99
C MET A 1 6.04 16.35 3.91
N ALA A 2 5.16 15.36 4.05
CA ALA A 2 5.05 14.26 3.08
C ALA A 2 4.62 14.81 1.71
N ARG A 3 5.26 14.38 0.63
CA ARG A 3 4.90 14.83 -0.73
C ARG A 3 3.46 14.35 -1.02
N PRO A 4 2.59 15.20 -1.60
CA PRO A 4 1.15 14.92 -1.73
C PRO A 4 0.77 13.60 -2.43
N GLY A 5 1.68 13.00 -3.23
CA GLY A 5 1.45 11.68 -3.84
C GLY A 5 1.76 10.46 -2.96
N GLN A 6 2.57 10.60 -1.89
CA GLN A 6 2.92 9.47 -1.01
C GLN A 6 1.87 9.25 0.08
N ALA A 7 1.19 10.30 0.53
CA ALA A 7 0.17 10.22 1.57
C ALA A 7 -1.09 9.44 1.14
N TYR A 8 -1.31 9.28 -0.17
CA TYR A 8 -2.51 8.62 -0.69
C TYR A 8 -2.37 7.10 -0.76
N ALA A 9 -1.15 6.57 -0.97
CA ALA A 9 -0.94 5.13 -1.18
C ALA A 9 -1.31 4.28 0.05
N GLY A 10 -1.00 4.75 1.27
CA GLY A 10 -1.42 4.05 2.50
C GLY A 10 -2.93 4.01 2.67
N VAL A 11 -3.60 5.14 2.46
CA VAL A 11 -5.07 5.25 2.51
C VAL A 11 -5.74 4.36 1.46
N THR A 12 -5.16 4.28 0.26
CA THR A 12 -5.60 3.37 -0.81
C THR A 12 -5.46 1.90 -0.43
N LEU A 13 -4.47 1.50 0.37
CA LEU A 13 -4.33 0.11 0.82
C LEU A 13 -5.23 -0.22 2.00
N ASP A 14 -5.51 0.74 2.89
CA ASP A 14 -6.38 0.54 4.06
C ASP A 14 -7.79 0.08 3.68
N ARG A 15 -8.33 0.59 2.56
CA ARG A 15 -9.65 0.15 2.03
C ARG A 15 -9.69 -1.32 1.61
N HIS A 16 -8.55 -1.96 1.41
CA HIS A 16 -8.45 -3.35 0.96
C HIS A 16 -8.14 -4.34 2.10
N TYR A 17 -8.02 -3.88 3.35
CA TYR A 17 -7.75 -4.80 4.46
C TYR A 17 -8.98 -5.64 4.80
N VAL A 18 -10.09 -5.04 5.21
CA VAL A 18 -11.27 -5.78 5.71
C VAL A 18 -12.12 -6.40 4.59
N PRO A 19 -12.55 -5.63 3.56
CA PRO A 19 -13.57 -6.11 2.62
C PRO A 19 -13.26 -7.41 1.87
N PRO A 20 -12.05 -7.64 1.30
CA PRO A 20 -11.81 -8.84 0.49
C PRO A 20 -11.71 -10.14 1.32
N ARG A 21 -11.65 -10.05 2.66
CA ARG A 21 -11.47 -11.22 3.55
C ARG A 21 -12.74 -11.64 4.28
N TYR A 22 -13.71 -10.73 4.40
CA TYR A 22 -14.87 -10.88 5.28
C TYR A 22 -16.15 -10.57 4.48
N PRO A 23 -16.92 -11.60 4.06
CA PRO A 23 -18.15 -11.39 3.29
C PRO A 23 -19.18 -10.48 3.97
N ASP A 24 -19.19 -10.46 5.30
CA ASP A 24 -20.02 -9.59 6.14
C ASP A 24 -19.61 -8.11 6.09
N ALA A 25 -18.47 -7.79 5.46
CA ALA A 25 -18.08 -6.41 5.17
C ALA A 25 -18.91 -5.77 4.03
N TYR A 26 -19.72 -6.56 3.31
CA TYR A 26 -20.62 -6.09 2.27
C TYR A 26 -22.08 -6.23 2.71
N PRO A 27 -22.94 -5.22 2.42
CA PRO A 27 -24.36 -5.29 2.75
C PRO A 27 -25.10 -6.40 1.99
N GLU A 28 -24.58 -6.81 0.83
CA GLU A 28 -25.04 -7.92 -0.01
C GLU A 28 -23.94 -8.35 -0.99
N GLY A 29 -24.01 -9.57 -1.54
CA GLY A 29 -23.02 -10.08 -2.52
C GLY A 29 -21.78 -10.76 -1.92
N SER A 30 -20.90 -11.24 -2.80
CA SER A 30 -19.61 -11.84 -2.49
C SER A 30 -18.47 -10.84 -2.70
N PRO A 31 -17.41 -10.83 -1.87
CA PRO A 31 -16.27 -9.91 -2.03
C PRO A 31 -15.67 -9.84 -3.44
N VAL A 32 -15.69 -10.94 -4.18
CA VAL A 32 -15.18 -11.01 -5.58
C VAL A 32 -15.97 -10.12 -6.55
N GLU A 33 -17.23 -9.81 -6.24
CA GLU A 33 -18.10 -8.96 -7.07
C GLU A 33 -17.77 -7.47 -6.93
N PHE A 34 -16.98 -7.09 -5.92
CA PHE A 34 -16.61 -5.72 -5.61
C PHE A 34 -15.16 -5.37 -5.96
N TYR A 35 -14.43 -6.32 -6.57
CA TYR A 35 -13.07 -6.13 -7.04
C TYR A 35 -12.98 -6.37 -8.54
N ASP A 36 -12.54 -5.36 -9.26
CA ASP A 36 -12.16 -5.46 -10.66
C ASP A 36 -10.64 -5.38 -10.84
N GLN A 37 -10.20 -5.61 -12.08
CA GLN A 37 -8.80 -5.58 -12.45
C GLN A 37 -8.17 -4.20 -12.20
N GLU A 38 -8.89 -3.12 -12.50
CA GLU A 38 -8.41 -1.75 -12.29
C GLU A 38 -8.12 -1.48 -10.81
N THR A 39 -9.05 -1.85 -9.93
CA THR A 39 -8.87 -1.74 -8.47
C THR A 39 -7.67 -2.54 -7.98
N ALA A 40 -7.48 -3.75 -8.52
CA ALA A 40 -6.32 -4.59 -8.17
C ALA A 40 -5.00 -3.96 -8.62
N GLU A 41 -4.95 -3.41 -9.84
CA GLU A 41 -3.77 -2.74 -10.38
C GLU A 41 -3.42 -1.47 -9.61
N GLU A 42 -4.42 -0.67 -9.21
CA GLU A 42 -4.23 0.51 -8.35
C GLU A 42 -3.64 0.14 -6.99
N ALA A 43 -4.19 -0.91 -6.35
CA ALA A 43 -3.72 -1.39 -5.06
C ALA A 43 -2.27 -1.90 -5.17
N LEU A 44 -1.95 -2.65 -6.21
CA LEU A 44 -0.59 -3.15 -6.46
C LEU A 44 0.40 -2.00 -6.65
N ALA A 45 0.07 -1.02 -7.49
CA ALA A 45 0.91 0.15 -7.72
C ALA A 45 1.11 0.99 -6.44
N ALA A 46 0.10 1.07 -5.56
CA ALA A 46 0.23 1.72 -4.27
C ALA A 46 1.21 0.97 -3.34
N ALA A 47 1.12 -0.36 -3.29
CA ALA A 47 2.02 -1.21 -2.51
C ALA A 47 3.48 -1.09 -2.97
N GLU A 48 3.73 -1.18 -4.28
CA GLU A 48 5.07 -1.04 -4.86
C GLU A 48 5.72 0.30 -4.52
N ARG A 49 4.94 1.40 -4.58
CA ARG A 49 5.44 2.74 -4.21
C ARG A 49 5.86 2.83 -2.74
N ILE A 50 5.11 2.20 -1.84
CA ILE A 50 5.42 2.19 -0.41
C ILE A 50 6.68 1.36 -0.15
N ILE A 51 6.76 0.15 -0.71
CA ILE A 51 7.93 -0.73 -0.56
C ILE A 51 9.19 -0.02 -1.06
N ALA A 52 9.16 0.53 -2.28
CA ALA A 52 10.30 1.24 -2.84
C ALA A 52 10.70 2.48 -2.01
N ALA A 53 9.75 3.13 -1.32
CA ALA A 53 10.07 4.24 -0.43
C ALA A 53 10.76 3.77 0.85
N VAL A 54 10.33 2.64 1.43
CA VAL A 54 10.95 2.02 2.60
C VAL A 54 12.35 1.51 2.26
N GLU A 55 12.52 0.86 1.12
CA GLU A 55 13.83 0.36 0.65
C GLU A 55 14.82 1.50 0.48
N ARG A 56 14.47 2.58 -0.23
CA ARG A 56 15.34 3.77 -0.36
C ARG A 56 15.68 4.39 0.98
N TRP A 57 14.73 4.45 1.91
CA TRP A 57 14.98 4.96 3.25
C TRP A 57 15.94 4.05 4.01
N ALA A 58 15.76 2.73 3.93
CA ALA A 58 16.64 1.75 4.55
C ALA A 58 18.06 1.81 3.97
N GLU A 59 18.20 1.89 2.65
CA GLU A 59 19.50 2.10 2.00
C GLU A 59 20.19 3.38 2.48
N GLN A 60 19.44 4.47 2.60
CA GLN A 60 19.99 5.77 2.98
C GLN A 60 20.38 5.85 4.46
N TYR A 61 19.64 5.21 5.35
CA TYR A 61 19.74 5.47 6.81
C TYR A 61 20.01 4.22 7.65
N LEU A 62 19.73 3.02 7.15
CA LEU A 62 20.01 1.76 7.84
C LEU A 62 21.24 1.05 7.29
N TYR A 63 21.53 1.20 5.99
CA TYR A 63 22.65 0.52 5.32
C TYR A 63 23.69 1.47 4.72
N GLY A 64 23.43 2.78 4.72
CA GLY A 64 24.37 3.81 4.30
C GLY A 64 25.49 3.95 5.31
N GLU A 65 26.73 4.05 4.82
CA GLU A 65 27.96 4.13 5.61
C GLU A 65 27.98 5.32 6.59
N ASP A 66 27.44 5.11 7.79
CA ASP A 66 27.77 5.85 9.02
C ASP A 66 27.96 4.82 10.15
N GLY A 67 28.95 3.95 9.94
CA GLY A 67 29.74 3.31 10.99
C GLY A 67 31.24 3.64 10.85
N GLY A 68 31.56 4.70 10.09
CA GLY A 68 32.92 5.18 9.87
C GLY A 68 33.20 6.43 10.71
N GLU A 69 33.86 6.18 11.84
CA GLU A 69 34.57 7.12 12.75
C GLU A 69 33.78 8.18 13.53
#